data_AF-W2RWX2-F1
#
_entry.id   AF-W2RWX2-F1
#
_cell.length_a   1.000
_cell.length_b   1.000
_cell.length_c   1.000
_cell.angle_alpha   90.00
_cell.angle_beta   90.00
_cell.angle_gamma   90.00
#
_symmetry.space_group_name_H-M   'P 1'
#
loop_
_entity.id
_entity.type
_entity.pdbx_description
1 polymer ?
#
loop_
_entity_poly.entity_id
_entity_poly.type
_entity_poly.pdbx_seq_one_letter_code
_entity_poly.pdbx_strand_id
1 'polypeptide(L)'
;MQGGQQGASPEYDPLQFASELDTSSATLHRSLSEATQTSEDDDQRLAEYDDLLVLNTEFNDDLPEPDMPALAPPTELPIPLHLTAGCAGKPTQGVLDGYIMALGSILKNAVNQLAINVTLCSKLSAHGVLWAVQEAWPQAEHYWKVTASLQGFFEVEMWRNFPCAQTFGALHPAYRPTRLQLCTPHPPIIDWLPWPDLRDKLIEQQHQFPDVDMVCRTAIHNVVAHRRTPAARTPAADSDTTAIAGTSFRVWDLCTLEEQAGFSSRPASNPSTTTTTSQSPFTQPSLVYKPRSAPVTALARAYQLEYDELSTQKLHGVFFDTYPSLYCESIVSRYQVRHLPAVAIQHEPVLGRPKALGPGAMARLRAVLEEELLLASP
;
A
#
# COMPACT_ATOMS: atom_id res chain seq x y z
N MET A 1 12.56 -17.16 69.05
CA MET A 1 13.40 -16.23 68.26
C MET A 1 13.37 -16.74 66.84
N GLN A 2 12.52 -16.14 65.98
CA GLN A 2 12.85 -15.10 64.97
C GLN A 2 13.82 -15.65 63.89
N GLY A 3 13.57 -15.51 62.59
CA GLY A 3 12.49 -14.84 61.87
C GLY A 3 12.66 -15.06 60.35
N GLY A 4 11.55 -15.09 59.60
CA GLY A 4 11.52 -15.12 58.14
C GLY A 4 11.31 -13.71 57.57
N GLN A 5 11.98 -13.40 56.47
CA GLN A 5 11.75 -12.21 55.65
C GLN A 5 10.90 -12.58 54.43
N GLN A 6 9.72 -11.98 54.31
CA GLN A 6 8.94 -11.86 53.09
C GLN A 6 9.28 -10.52 52.42
N GLY A 7 9.56 -10.56 51.12
CA GLY A 7 9.74 -9.38 50.28
C GLY A 7 8.39 -8.75 49.91
N ALA A 8 8.31 -7.43 50.02
CA ALA A 8 7.14 -6.63 49.66
C ALA A 8 7.10 -6.40 48.13
N SER A 9 5.94 -6.66 47.52
CA SER A 9 5.59 -6.20 46.17
C SER A 9 5.25 -4.70 46.18
N PRO A 10 5.53 -3.95 45.10
CA PRO A 10 5.11 -2.56 45.00
C PRO A 10 3.59 -2.49 44.84
N GLU A 11 2.97 -1.71 45.71
CA GLU A 11 1.54 -1.42 45.75
C GLU A 11 1.17 -0.55 44.54
N TYR A 12 0.28 -1.07 43.69
CA TYR A 12 -0.21 -0.41 42.48
C TYR A 12 -1.25 0.64 42.88
N ASP A 13 -1.00 1.92 42.58
CA ASP A 13 -1.92 3.02 42.86
C ASP A 13 -2.84 3.28 41.65
N PRO A 14 -4.13 2.85 41.68
CA PRO A 14 -5.05 3.01 40.57
C PRO A 14 -5.45 4.47 40.30
N LEU A 15 -5.08 5.43 41.15
CA LEU A 15 -5.37 6.85 40.93
C LEU A 15 -4.34 7.54 40.01
N GLN A 16 -3.10 7.02 39.91
CA GLN A 16 -2.12 7.52 38.95
C GLN A 16 -2.51 7.18 37.50
N PHE A 17 -3.02 5.98 37.25
CA PHE A 17 -3.42 5.51 35.92
C PHE A 17 -4.63 6.28 35.34
N ALA A 18 -5.57 6.70 36.21
CA ALA A 18 -6.71 7.53 35.80
C ALA A 18 -6.26 8.94 35.37
N SER A 19 -5.24 9.50 36.01
CA SER A 19 -4.74 10.85 35.70
C SER A 19 -3.96 10.94 34.37
N GLU A 20 -3.27 9.87 33.97
CA GLU A 20 -2.55 9.76 32.69
C GLU A 20 -3.50 9.55 31.50
N LEU A 21 -4.64 8.87 31.71
CA LEU A 21 -5.69 8.72 30.69
C LEU A 21 -6.42 10.04 30.41
N ASP A 22 -6.70 10.85 31.45
CA ASP A 22 -7.40 12.13 31.31
C ASP A 22 -6.55 13.20 30.60
N THR A 23 -5.24 13.24 30.86
CA THR A 23 -4.32 14.19 30.19
C THR A 23 -4.11 13.86 28.72
N SER A 24 -4.07 12.57 28.37
CA SER A 24 -3.92 12.09 27.00
C SER A 24 -5.19 12.33 26.16
N SER A 25 -6.36 12.12 26.76
CA SER A 25 -7.67 12.46 26.16
C SER A 25 -7.83 13.97 25.94
N ALA A 26 -7.41 14.80 26.91
CA ALA A 26 -7.46 16.25 26.80
C ALA A 26 -6.54 16.80 25.68
N THR A 27 -5.37 16.18 25.48
CA THR A 27 -4.42 16.58 24.42
C THR A 27 -4.95 16.22 23.02
N LEU A 28 -5.61 15.07 22.89
CA LEU A 28 -6.32 14.66 21.67
C LEU A 28 -7.52 15.58 21.38
N HIS A 29 -8.34 15.89 22.39
CA HIS A 29 -9.50 16.79 22.24
C HIS A 29 -9.08 18.22 21.86
N ARG A 30 -7.99 18.73 22.44
CA ARG A 30 -7.45 20.05 22.12
C ARG A 30 -6.94 20.12 20.67
N SER A 31 -6.18 19.11 20.26
CA SER A 31 -5.64 19.02 18.89
C SER A 31 -6.75 18.87 17.83
N LEU A 32 -7.84 18.16 18.16
CA LEU A 32 -9.02 18.02 17.29
C LEU A 32 -9.86 19.31 17.22
N SER A 33 -9.90 20.11 18.30
CA SER A 33 -10.66 21.37 18.34
C SER A 33 -9.95 22.54 17.66
N GLU A 34 -8.62 22.53 17.59
CA GLU A 34 -7.84 23.56 16.90
C GLU A 34 -7.78 23.31 15.37
N ALA A 35 -7.87 22.05 14.94
CA ALA A 35 -7.83 21.67 13.53
C ALA A 35 -9.10 22.01 12.74
N THR A 36 -10.25 22.15 13.40
CA THR A 36 -11.53 22.53 12.76
C THR A 36 -11.61 24.03 12.44
N GLN A 37 -10.76 24.88 13.01
CA GLN A 37 -10.78 26.34 12.78
C GLN A 37 -9.87 26.81 11.64
N THR A 38 -8.93 25.98 11.16
CA THR A 38 -7.99 26.35 10.07
C THR A 38 -8.40 25.82 8.70
N SER A 39 -9.53 25.11 8.59
CA SER A 39 -9.94 24.42 7.34
C SER A 39 -10.52 25.35 6.27
N GLU A 40 -10.91 26.59 6.61
CA GLU A 40 -11.60 27.49 5.66
C GLU A 40 -10.65 28.30 4.77
N ASP A 41 -9.39 28.50 5.18
CA ASP A 41 -8.41 29.30 4.41
C ASP A 41 -7.60 28.47 3.39
N ASP A 42 -7.52 27.14 3.55
CA ASP A 42 -6.73 26.26 2.66
C ASP A 42 -7.50 25.83 1.39
N ASP A 43 -8.83 25.88 1.39
CA ASP A 43 -9.68 25.52 0.24
C ASP A 43 -9.45 26.45 -0.97
N GLN A 44 -8.95 27.67 -0.75
CA GLN A 44 -8.77 28.66 -1.83
C GLN A 44 -7.39 28.58 -2.53
N ARG A 45 -6.41 27.85 -1.98
CA ARG A 45 -5.10 27.57 -2.62
C ARG A 45 -5.06 26.24 -3.39
N LEU A 46 -6.07 25.39 -3.24
CA LEU A 46 -6.09 24.04 -3.79
C LEU A 46 -6.64 23.94 -5.22
N ALA A 47 -7.33 24.97 -5.71
CA ALA A 47 -7.89 24.99 -7.06
C ALA A 47 -6.84 25.18 -8.20
N GLU A 48 -5.61 25.59 -7.89
CA GLU A 48 -4.54 25.81 -8.89
C GLU A 48 -3.67 24.57 -9.17
N TYR A 49 -3.83 23.47 -8.41
CA TYR A 49 -2.96 22.27 -8.54
C TYR A 49 -3.60 21.09 -9.27
N ASP A 50 -4.90 21.11 -9.57
CA ASP A 50 -5.59 20.05 -10.31
C ASP A 50 -5.23 20.05 -11.82
N ASP A 51 -4.65 21.13 -12.34
CA ASP A 51 -4.22 21.25 -13.74
C ASP A 51 -2.78 20.73 -14.00
N LEU A 52 -2.05 20.33 -12.94
CA LEU A 52 -0.63 19.90 -13.03
C LEU A 52 -0.42 18.38 -13.12
N LEU A 53 -1.50 17.59 -13.23
CA LEU A 53 -1.41 16.14 -13.50
C LEU A 53 -1.66 15.77 -14.97
N VAL A 54 -1.68 16.77 -15.85
CA VAL A 54 -1.44 16.57 -17.28
C VAL A 54 0.07 16.39 -17.48
N LEU A 55 0.51 15.14 -17.62
CA LEU A 55 1.77 14.73 -18.27
C LEU A 55 3.06 15.42 -17.77
N ASN A 56 3.75 14.83 -16.78
CA ASN A 56 5.22 14.91 -16.76
C ASN A 56 5.83 13.79 -17.62
N THR A 57 5.41 13.80 -18.89
CA THR A 57 6.17 13.27 -20.02
C THR A 57 6.37 14.40 -21.02
N GLU A 58 6.92 15.52 -20.56
CA GLU A 58 7.63 16.43 -21.47
C GLU A 58 9.09 15.96 -21.51
N PHE A 59 9.36 15.21 -22.57
CA PHE A 59 10.67 14.78 -23.01
C PHE A 59 11.46 16.02 -23.43
N ASN A 60 12.54 16.33 -22.70
CA ASN A 60 13.59 17.20 -23.19
C ASN A 60 14.72 16.31 -23.72
N ASP A 61 14.69 16.05 -25.02
CA ASP A 61 15.92 15.82 -25.78
C ASP A 61 16.59 17.20 -25.97
N ASP A 62 17.91 17.27 -25.82
CA ASP A 62 18.79 18.44 -25.97
C ASP A 62 19.09 19.31 -24.73
N LEU A 63 19.99 18.84 -23.84
CA LEU A 63 20.99 19.70 -23.19
C LEU A 63 22.32 18.95 -22.98
N PRO A 64 23.50 19.60 -23.15
CA PRO A 64 24.81 18.96 -23.09
C PRO A 64 25.29 18.71 -21.66
N GLU A 65 25.90 17.55 -21.42
CA GLU A 65 26.42 17.15 -20.11
C GLU A 65 27.56 18.06 -19.60
N PRO A 66 27.58 18.41 -18.30
CA PRO A 66 28.74 19.02 -17.67
C PRO A 66 29.76 17.96 -17.22
N ASP A 67 30.99 18.11 -17.71
CA ASP A 67 32.18 17.34 -17.33
C ASP A 67 32.44 17.42 -15.80
N MET A 68 32.27 16.30 -15.10
CA MET A 68 32.71 16.10 -13.71
C MET A 68 33.38 14.73 -13.56
N PRO A 69 34.46 14.61 -12.76
CA PRO A 69 35.44 13.55 -12.88
C PRO A 69 34.97 12.20 -12.31
N ALA A 70 35.33 11.13 -13.04
CA ALA A 70 34.96 9.75 -12.80
C ALA A 70 35.37 9.22 -11.40
N LEU A 71 34.38 8.97 -10.56
CA LEU A 71 34.46 7.98 -9.48
C LEU A 71 34.12 6.61 -10.08
N ALA A 72 34.99 5.63 -9.84
CA ALA A 72 34.87 4.29 -10.40
C ALA A 72 33.50 3.66 -10.03
N PRO A 73 32.73 3.16 -11.02
CA PRO A 73 31.43 2.58 -10.76
C PRO A 73 31.58 1.27 -9.96
N PRO A 74 30.66 0.95 -9.03
CA PRO A 74 30.57 -0.39 -8.50
C PRO A 74 30.32 -1.35 -9.67
N THR A 75 31.02 -2.47 -9.68
CA THR A 75 30.99 -3.48 -10.74
C THR A 75 29.56 -3.99 -10.99
N GLU A 76 28.82 -3.30 -11.84
CA GLU A 76 27.59 -3.79 -12.45
C GLU A 76 28.01 -4.90 -13.42
N LEU A 77 27.90 -6.15 -12.96
CA LEU A 77 28.05 -7.30 -13.84
C LEU A 77 26.91 -7.27 -14.86
N PRO A 78 27.20 -7.49 -16.15
CA PRO A 78 26.21 -7.39 -17.21
C PRO A 78 25.16 -8.48 -17.01
N ILE A 79 23.94 -8.07 -16.68
CA ILE A 79 22.78 -8.96 -16.60
C ILE A 79 22.50 -9.49 -18.01
N PRO A 80 22.75 -10.78 -18.32
CA PRO A 80 22.37 -11.35 -19.60
C PRO A 80 20.94 -11.87 -19.42
N LEU A 81 19.95 -10.99 -19.53
CA LEU A 81 18.54 -11.39 -19.51
C LEU A 81 17.95 -11.16 -20.90
N HIS A 82 17.73 -12.24 -21.64
CA HIS A 82 16.44 -12.39 -22.29
C HIS A 82 15.40 -12.10 -21.19
N LEU A 83 14.83 -10.89 -21.18
CA LEU A 83 13.86 -10.41 -20.18
C LEU A 83 12.55 -11.18 -20.35
N THR A 84 12.57 -12.47 -20.09
CA THR A 84 11.36 -13.27 -19.91
C THR A 84 10.71 -12.80 -18.62
N ALA A 85 9.42 -12.44 -18.69
CA ALA A 85 8.57 -12.32 -17.51
C ALA A 85 8.86 -13.50 -16.59
N GLY A 86 9.14 -13.23 -15.31
CA GLY A 86 9.71 -14.20 -14.36
C GLY A 86 8.96 -15.55 -14.28
N CYS A 87 9.46 -16.48 -13.48
CA CYS A 87 8.86 -17.82 -13.33
C CYS A 87 7.52 -17.80 -12.56
N ALA A 88 6.52 -17.03 -12.98
CA ALA A 88 5.15 -17.16 -12.48
C ALA A 88 4.47 -18.31 -13.24
N GLY A 89 4.40 -19.50 -12.65
CA GLY A 89 3.93 -20.70 -13.38
C GLY A 89 3.42 -21.86 -12.53
N LYS A 90 3.31 -21.69 -11.21
CA LYS A 90 2.66 -22.71 -10.38
C LYS A 90 1.14 -22.65 -10.51
N PRO A 91 0.43 -23.78 -10.28
CA PRO A 91 -1.02 -23.77 -10.12
C PRO A 91 -1.41 -22.76 -9.02
N THR A 92 -2.53 -22.06 -9.22
CA THR A 92 -3.06 -21.07 -8.28
C THR A 92 -3.07 -21.62 -6.85
N GLN A 93 -2.34 -21.00 -5.94
CA GLN A 93 -2.36 -21.35 -4.51
C GLN A 93 -3.26 -20.39 -3.73
N GLY A 94 -3.35 -19.14 -4.19
CA GLY A 94 -4.30 -18.15 -3.72
C GLY A 94 -5.50 -17.96 -4.64
N VAL A 95 -6.56 -17.42 -4.08
CA VAL A 95 -7.75 -16.94 -4.79
C VAL A 95 -7.41 -15.75 -5.68
N LEU A 96 -6.55 -14.84 -5.21
CA LEU A 96 -6.14 -13.66 -5.99
C LEU A 96 -5.29 -14.03 -7.22
N ASP A 97 -4.51 -15.12 -7.13
CA ASP A 97 -3.74 -15.65 -8.27
C ASP A 97 -4.64 -15.90 -9.49
N GLY A 98 -5.89 -16.36 -9.26
CA GLY A 98 -6.86 -16.58 -10.32
C GLY A 98 -7.18 -15.31 -11.11
N TYR A 99 -7.25 -14.15 -10.44
CA TYR A 99 -7.47 -12.86 -11.08
C TYR A 99 -6.22 -12.36 -11.80
N ILE A 100 -5.04 -12.48 -11.18
CA ILE A 100 -3.77 -12.07 -11.77
C ILE A 100 -3.47 -12.87 -13.05
N MET A 101 -3.67 -14.18 -13.01
CA MET A 101 -3.48 -15.06 -14.16
C MET A 101 -4.52 -14.81 -15.25
N ALA A 102 -5.78 -14.56 -14.87
CA ALA A 102 -6.84 -14.18 -15.79
C ALA A 102 -6.53 -12.88 -16.54
N LEU A 103 -6.07 -11.86 -15.81
CA LEU A 103 -5.64 -10.59 -16.37
C LEU A 103 -4.52 -10.80 -17.38
N GLY A 104 -3.45 -11.50 -16.98
CA GLY A 104 -2.32 -11.73 -17.88
C GLY A 104 -2.69 -12.53 -19.12
N SER A 105 -3.62 -13.50 -19.01
CA SER A 105 -4.15 -14.24 -20.15
C SER A 105 -4.90 -13.32 -21.14
N ILE A 106 -5.77 -12.43 -20.65
CA ILE A 106 -6.51 -11.51 -21.51
C ILE A 106 -5.57 -10.49 -22.17
N LEU A 107 -4.64 -9.89 -21.41
CA LEU A 107 -3.70 -8.91 -21.96
C LEU A 107 -2.80 -9.52 -23.03
N LYS A 108 -2.26 -10.72 -22.81
CA LYS A 108 -1.45 -11.43 -23.81
C LYS A 108 -2.25 -11.72 -25.09
N ASN A 109 -3.53 -12.09 -24.95
CA ASN A 109 -4.40 -12.30 -26.10
C ASN A 109 -4.67 -11.00 -26.87
N ALA A 110 -4.86 -9.88 -26.17
CA ALA A 110 -5.05 -8.57 -26.80
C ALA A 110 -3.80 -8.12 -27.58
N VAL A 111 -2.61 -8.28 -26.99
CA VAL A 111 -1.32 -7.96 -27.65
C VAL A 111 -1.13 -8.75 -28.94
N ASN A 112 -1.47 -10.02 -28.95
CA ASN A 112 -1.30 -10.86 -30.14
C ASN A 112 -2.24 -10.47 -31.30
N GLN A 113 -3.30 -9.71 -31.02
CA GLN A 113 -4.32 -9.34 -32.01
C GLN A 113 -4.13 -7.92 -32.56
N LEU A 114 -3.39 -7.05 -31.87
CA LEU A 114 -3.34 -5.61 -32.15
C LEU A 114 -1.91 -5.06 -32.05
N ALA A 115 -1.60 -4.03 -32.86
CA ALA A 115 -0.39 -3.24 -32.68
C ALA A 115 -0.58 -2.28 -31.49
N ILE A 116 -0.37 -2.78 -30.27
CA ILE A 116 -0.58 -2.02 -29.04
C ILE A 116 0.62 -1.10 -28.78
N ASN A 117 0.35 0.20 -28.54
CA ASN A 117 1.36 1.16 -28.10
C ASN A 117 1.47 1.21 -26.55
N VAL A 118 2.55 1.79 -26.03
CA VAL A 118 2.83 1.83 -24.58
C VAL A 118 1.71 2.50 -23.76
N THR A 119 1.07 3.54 -24.31
CA THR A 119 -0.02 4.26 -23.66
C THR A 119 -1.24 3.35 -23.47
N LEU A 120 -1.60 2.59 -24.50
CA LEU A 120 -2.69 1.63 -24.42
C LEU A 120 -2.35 0.48 -23.48
N CYS A 121 -1.13 -0.08 -23.51
CA CYS A 121 -0.69 -1.07 -22.53
C CYS A 121 -0.86 -0.57 -21.09
N SER A 122 -0.45 0.69 -20.84
CA SER A 122 -0.58 1.35 -19.54
C SER A 122 -2.03 1.41 -19.07
N LYS A 123 -2.95 1.86 -19.94
CA LYS A 123 -4.37 1.91 -19.60
C LYS A 123 -4.93 0.52 -19.31
N LEU A 124 -4.68 -0.45 -20.20
CA LEU A 124 -5.19 -1.82 -20.04
C LEU A 124 -4.69 -2.47 -18.73
N SER A 125 -3.42 -2.27 -18.38
CA SER A 125 -2.87 -2.76 -17.10
C SER A 125 -3.48 -2.05 -15.90
N ALA A 126 -3.66 -0.73 -15.94
CA ALA A 126 -4.25 0.02 -14.84
C ALA A 126 -5.71 -0.43 -14.58
N HIS A 127 -6.52 -0.55 -15.63
CA HIS A 127 -7.89 -1.06 -15.54
C HIS A 127 -7.91 -2.53 -15.06
N GLY A 128 -6.99 -3.34 -15.56
CA GLY A 128 -6.87 -4.74 -15.17
C GLY A 128 -6.50 -4.95 -13.71
N VAL A 129 -5.53 -4.20 -13.19
CA VAL A 129 -5.12 -4.24 -11.77
C VAL A 129 -6.26 -3.76 -10.88
N LEU A 130 -6.90 -2.65 -11.24
CA LEU A 130 -8.04 -2.15 -10.47
C LEU A 130 -9.19 -3.16 -10.45
N TRP A 131 -9.51 -3.78 -11.58
CA TRP A 131 -10.49 -4.87 -11.67
C TRP A 131 -10.14 -6.02 -10.73
N ALA A 132 -8.89 -6.49 -10.75
CA ALA A 132 -8.45 -7.60 -9.92
C ALA A 132 -8.62 -7.27 -8.43
N VAL A 133 -8.23 -6.07 -7.99
CA VAL A 133 -8.40 -5.62 -6.61
C VAL A 133 -9.87 -5.49 -6.22
N GLN A 134 -10.68 -4.83 -7.05
CA GLN A 134 -12.09 -4.55 -6.73
C GLN A 134 -12.98 -5.79 -6.71
N GLU A 135 -12.71 -6.75 -7.60
CA GLU A 135 -13.50 -7.97 -7.68
C GLU A 135 -13.03 -9.00 -6.65
N ALA A 136 -11.72 -9.20 -6.54
CA ALA A 136 -11.18 -10.20 -5.63
C ALA A 136 -11.22 -9.71 -4.18
N TRP A 137 -10.78 -8.49 -3.88
CA TRP A 137 -10.58 -8.05 -2.50
C TRP A 137 -11.00 -6.59 -2.24
N PRO A 138 -12.27 -6.25 -2.44
CA PRO A 138 -12.75 -4.87 -2.34
C PRO A 138 -12.52 -4.26 -0.95
N GLN A 139 -12.55 -5.05 0.12
CA GLN A 139 -12.29 -4.56 1.48
C GLN A 139 -10.85 -4.08 1.68
N ALA A 140 -9.90 -4.52 0.85
CA ALA A 140 -8.50 -4.08 0.92
C ALA A 140 -8.21 -2.87 0.02
N GLU A 141 -9.16 -2.45 -0.84
CA GLU A 141 -8.94 -1.41 -1.85
C GLU A 141 -8.46 -0.08 -1.24
N HIS A 142 -9.08 0.33 -0.13
CA HIS A 142 -8.70 1.56 0.56
C HIS A 142 -7.24 1.50 1.02
N TYR A 143 -6.86 0.41 1.68
CA TYR A 143 -5.48 0.18 2.09
C TYR A 143 -4.52 0.27 0.90
N TRP A 144 -4.80 -0.41 -0.22
CA TRP A 144 -3.89 -0.41 -1.39
C TRP A 144 -3.71 0.96 -2.02
N LYS A 145 -4.75 1.80 -1.98
CA LYS A 145 -4.68 3.19 -2.42
C LYS A 145 -3.81 4.01 -1.48
N VAL A 146 -4.03 3.87 -0.17
CA VAL A 146 -3.31 4.60 0.89
C VAL A 146 -1.81 4.30 0.89
N THR A 147 -1.43 3.04 0.62
CA THR A 147 -0.04 2.58 0.72
C THR A 147 0.78 2.67 -0.56
N ALA A 148 0.27 3.34 -1.60
CA ALA A 148 0.82 3.32 -2.96
C ALA A 148 1.03 1.90 -3.56
N SER A 149 0.52 0.85 -2.90
CA SER A 149 0.69 -0.54 -3.36
C SER A 149 -0.02 -0.77 -4.69
N LEU A 150 -1.14 -0.08 -4.94
CA LEU A 150 -1.85 -0.18 -6.21
C LEU A 150 -0.99 0.27 -7.41
N GLN A 151 -0.16 1.31 -7.22
CA GLN A 151 0.82 1.74 -8.20
C GLN A 151 1.89 0.66 -8.42
N GLY A 152 2.37 0.05 -7.34
CA GLY A 152 3.29 -1.10 -7.41
C GLY A 152 2.72 -2.30 -8.16
N PHE A 153 1.45 -2.65 -7.92
CA PHE A 153 0.77 -3.72 -8.65
C PHE A 153 0.70 -3.42 -10.14
N PHE A 154 0.36 -2.17 -10.50
CA PHE A 154 0.36 -1.68 -11.87
C PHE A 154 1.73 -1.84 -12.53
N GLU A 155 2.81 -1.39 -11.88
CA GLU A 155 4.17 -1.51 -12.44
C GLU A 155 4.58 -2.98 -12.63
N VAL A 156 4.27 -3.84 -11.66
CA VAL A 156 4.52 -5.29 -11.75
C VAL A 156 3.75 -5.91 -12.91
N GLU A 157 2.45 -5.63 -13.06
CA GLU A 157 1.66 -6.18 -14.15
C GLU A 157 2.08 -5.60 -15.51
N MET A 158 2.49 -4.34 -15.58
CA MET A 158 3.04 -3.75 -16.79
C MET A 158 4.28 -4.49 -17.25
N TRP A 159 5.25 -4.69 -16.35
CA TRP A 159 6.46 -5.44 -16.69
C TRP A 159 6.16 -6.91 -17.00
N ARG A 160 5.30 -7.57 -16.22
CA ARG A 160 4.99 -8.99 -16.41
C ARG A 160 4.28 -9.27 -17.74
N ASN A 161 3.37 -8.39 -18.15
CA ASN A 161 2.57 -8.60 -19.37
C ASN A 161 3.21 -7.98 -20.61
N PHE A 162 4.06 -6.97 -20.45
CA PHE A 162 4.75 -6.26 -21.52
C PHE A 162 6.24 -6.08 -21.17
N PRO A 163 7.02 -7.19 -21.09
CA PRO A 163 8.39 -7.14 -20.59
C PRO A 163 9.32 -6.42 -21.58
N CYS A 164 9.93 -5.33 -21.12
CA CYS A 164 11.01 -4.64 -21.83
C CYS A 164 11.89 -3.87 -20.83
N ALA A 165 13.02 -3.34 -21.31
CA ALA A 165 13.93 -2.56 -20.46
C ALA A 165 13.24 -1.35 -19.82
N GLN A 166 12.32 -0.70 -20.54
CA GLN A 166 11.55 0.44 -20.05
C GLN A 166 10.61 0.04 -18.90
N THR A 167 9.80 -1.01 -19.07
CA THR A 167 8.85 -1.45 -18.03
C THR A 167 9.57 -2.04 -16.83
N PHE A 168 10.73 -2.68 -17.02
CA PHE A 168 11.58 -3.13 -15.91
C PHE A 168 12.22 -1.95 -15.16
N GLY A 169 12.74 -0.95 -15.88
CA GLY A 169 13.35 0.24 -15.29
C GLY A 169 12.36 1.09 -14.48
N ALA A 170 11.09 1.07 -14.87
CA ALA A 170 9.99 1.74 -14.18
C ALA A 170 9.57 1.07 -12.86
N LEU A 171 9.97 -0.18 -12.59
CA LEU A 171 9.62 -0.85 -11.33
C LEU A 171 10.26 -0.14 -10.14
N HIS A 172 9.43 0.24 -9.17
CA HIS A 172 9.89 0.68 -7.86
C HIS A 172 10.83 -0.37 -7.23
N PRO A 173 11.93 0.02 -6.56
CA PRO A 173 12.88 -0.93 -5.97
C PRO A 173 12.25 -2.01 -5.08
N ALA A 174 11.19 -1.67 -4.34
CA ALA A 174 10.41 -2.61 -3.51
C ALA A 174 9.75 -3.75 -4.31
N TYR A 175 9.42 -3.50 -5.59
CA TYR A 175 8.72 -4.42 -6.47
C TYR A 175 9.62 -5.11 -7.50
N ARG A 176 10.86 -4.62 -7.70
CA ARG A 176 11.83 -5.25 -8.60
C ARG A 176 11.99 -6.74 -8.27
N PRO A 177 11.85 -7.65 -9.26
CA PRO A 177 12.01 -9.08 -9.05
C PRO A 177 13.39 -9.42 -8.50
N THR A 178 13.43 -10.25 -7.46
CA THR A 178 14.67 -10.86 -6.99
C THR A 178 15.12 -11.96 -7.95
N ARG A 179 16.38 -12.38 -7.79
CA ARG A 179 16.89 -13.54 -8.54
C ARG A 179 16.07 -14.80 -8.29
N LEU A 180 15.61 -15.02 -7.05
CA LEU A 180 14.84 -16.20 -6.71
C LEU A 180 13.47 -16.19 -7.42
N GLN A 181 12.78 -15.04 -7.44
CA GLN A 181 11.54 -14.85 -8.19
C GLN A 181 11.70 -15.14 -9.69
N LEU A 182 12.82 -14.69 -10.28
CA LEU A 182 13.10 -14.93 -11.70
C LEU A 182 13.43 -16.39 -12.02
N CYS A 183 13.88 -17.18 -11.04
CA CYS A 183 14.37 -18.55 -11.27
C CYS A 183 13.45 -19.65 -10.72
N THR A 184 12.46 -19.32 -9.88
CA THR A 184 11.67 -20.32 -9.16
C THR A 184 10.18 -20.12 -9.38
N PRO A 185 9.45 -21.14 -9.87
CA PRO A 185 8.00 -21.15 -9.93
C PRO A 185 7.31 -20.84 -8.60
N HIS A 186 6.46 -19.79 -8.56
CA HIS A 186 5.76 -19.35 -7.35
C HIS A 186 4.38 -18.71 -7.65
N PRO A 187 3.51 -18.55 -6.62
CA PRO A 187 2.24 -17.82 -6.71
C PRO A 187 2.38 -16.35 -7.12
N PRO A 188 1.68 -15.87 -8.17
CA PRO A 188 1.78 -14.47 -8.63
C PRO A 188 1.47 -13.40 -7.59
N ILE A 189 0.63 -13.68 -6.59
CA ILE A 189 0.36 -12.74 -5.49
C ILE A 189 1.62 -12.37 -4.69
N ILE A 190 2.63 -13.25 -4.64
CA ILE A 190 3.87 -12.96 -3.91
C ILE A 190 4.56 -11.74 -4.52
N ASP A 191 4.53 -11.58 -5.85
CA ASP A 191 5.13 -10.43 -6.52
C ASP A 191 4.46 -9.10 -6.15
N TRP A 192 3.23 -9.12 -5.62
CA TRP A 192 2.52 -7.94 -5.14
C TRP A 192 2.94 -7.49 -3.74
N LEU A 193 3.82 -8.23 -3.06
CA LEU A 193 4.37 -7.80 -1.77
C LEU A 193 5.55 -6.84 -1.97
N PRO A 194 5.59 -5.67 -1.31
CA PRO A 194 6.67 -4.67 -1.47
C PRO A 194 7.95 -5.02 -0.69
N TRP A 195 8.11 -6.27 -0.22
CA TRP A 195 9.21 -6.68 0.64
C TRP A 195 10.02 -7.80 -0.03
N PRO A 196 11.13 -7.49 -0.73
CA PRO A 196 11.93 -8.50 -1.43
C PRO A 196 12.35 -9.67 -0.54
N ASP A 197 12.82 -9.40 0.68
CA ASP A 197 13.25 -10.46 1.60
C ASP A 197 12.10 -11.37 2.06
N LEU A 198 10.90 -10.82 2.24
CA LEU A 198 9.71 -11.61 2.59
C LEU A 198 9.26 -12.46 1.40
N ARG A 199 9.29 -11.90 0.19
CA ARG A 199 8.98 -12.63 -1.05
C ARG A 199 9.89 -13.83 -1.20
N ASP A 200 11.19 -13.64 -1.02
CA ASP A 200 12.16 -14.74 -1.13
C ASP A 200 11.89 -15.85 -0.12
N LYS A 201 11.66 -15.50 1.16
CA LYS A 201 11.29 -16.50 2.18
C LYS A 201 9.99 -17.23 1.86
N LEU A 202 8.98 -16.51 1.36
CA LEU A 202 7.73 -17.13 0.94
C LEU A 202 7.95 -18.09 -0.22
N ILE A 203 8.83 -17.77 -1.17
CA ILE A 203 9.15 -18.66 -2.29
C ILE A 203 9.94 -19.88 -1.84
N GLU A 204 10.91 -19.73 -0.93
CA GLU A 204 11.65 -20.86 -0.36
C GLU A 204 10.74 -21.81 0.43
N GLN A 205 9.79 -21.25 1.16
CA GLN A 205 8.92 -21.98 2.08
C GLN A 205 7.49 -22.16 1.56
N GLN A 206 7.24 -21.91 0.27
CA GLN A 206 5.88 -21.90 -0.32
C GLN A 206 5.09 -23.21 -0.11
N HIS A 207 5.77 -24.34 0.13
CA HIS A 207 5.12 -25.61 0.45
C HIS A 207 4.55 -25.67 1.88
N GLN A 208 5.05 -24.83 2.79
CA GLN A 208 4.59 -24.72 4.18
C GLN A 208 3.43 -23.73 4.32
N PHE A 209 3.21 -22.88 3.33
CA PHE A 209 2.16 -21.86 3.30
C PHE A 209 1.17 -22.12 2.16
N PRO A 210 0.26 -23.10 2.29
CA PRO A 210 -0.69 -23.42 1.23
C PRO A 210 -1.71 -22.29 0.98
N ASP A 211 -1.93 -21.41 1.95
CA ASP A 211 -2.84 -20.25 1.87
C ASP A 211 -2.02 -18.95 1.93
N VAL A 212 -1.44 -18.57 0.79
CA VAL A 212 -0.62 -17.33 0.68
C VAL A 212 -1.48 -16.08 0.88
N ASP A 213 -2.77 -16.12 0.48
CA ASP A 213 -3.71 -15.01 0.72
C ASP A 213 -3.83 -14.69 2.22
N MET A 214 -3.81 -15.71 3.08
CA MET A 214 -3.82 -15.50 4.54
C MET A 214 -2.55 -14.80 5.04
N VAL A 215 -1.39 -15.14 4.47
CA VAL A 215 -0.14 -14.45 4.83
C VAL A 215 -0.21 -12.98 4.39
N CYS A 216 -0.64 -12.72 3.15
CA CYS A 216 -0.86 -11.35 2.65
C CYS A 216 -1.86 -10.58 3.52
N ARG A 217 -2.97 -11.21 3.91
CA ARG A 217 -3.98 -10.62 4.80
C ARG A 217 -3.40 -10.23 6.15
N THR A 218 -2.62 -11.14 6.75
CA THR A 218 -1.97 -10.88 8.03
C THR A 218 -0.91 -9.78 7.89
N ALA A 219 -0.21 -9.71 6.76
CA ALA A 219 0.74 -8.63 6.49
C ALA A 219 0.04 -7.27 6.42
N ILE A 220 -1.05 -7.14 5.65
CA ILE A 220 -1.85 -5.89 5.55
C ILE A 220 -2.28 -5.41 6.93
N HIS A 221 -2.80 -6.32 7.76
CA HIS A 221 -3.21 -6.00 9.13
C HIS A 221 -2.06 -5.51 10.01
N ASN A 222 -0.82 -5.86 9.69
CA ASN A 222 0.35 -5.57 10.52
C ASN A 222 1.31 -4.55 9.91
N VAL A 223 0.98 -3.91 8.78
CA VAL A 223 1.81 -2.82 8.26
C VAL A 223 1.72 -1.62 9.18
N VAL A 224 2.87 -1.13 9.61
CA VAL A 224 3.04 0.01 10.50
C VAL A 224 3.37 1.24 9.66
N ALA A 225 2.65 2.33 9.90
CA ALA A 225 2.99 3.62 9.32
C ALA A 225 4.40 4.01 9.79
N HIS A 226 5.26 4.38 8.85
CA HIS A 226 6.56 4.92 9.20
C HIS A 226 6.41 6.35 9.73
N ARG A 227 7.51 6.91 10.23
CA ARG A 227 7.55 8.30 10.65
C ARG A 227 8.65 9.02 9.92
N ARG A 228 8.34 10.20 9.42
CA ARG A 228 9.37 11.09 8.88
C ARG A 228 10.36 11.40 9.99
N THR A 229 11.63 11.19 9.74
CA THR A 229 12.66 11.61 10.69
C THR A 229 12.68 13.13 10.66
N PRO A 230 12.40 13.84 11.77
CA PRO A 230 12.49 15.29 11.76
C PRO A 230 13.94 15.67 11.47
N ALA A 231 14.15 16.48 10.42
CA ALA A 231 15.45 17.09 10.16
C ALA A 231 15.91 17.78 11.45
N ALA A 232 17.08 17.37 11.95
CA ALA A 232 17.62 17.66 13.27
C ALA A 232 17.20 19.03 13.83
N ARG A 233 16.13 19.04 14.63
CA ARG A 233 15.83 20.16 15.53
C ARG A 233 16.44 19.81 16.87
N THR A 234 17.20 20.77 17.39
CA THR A 234 17.96 20.72 18.64
C THR A 234 17.14 20.07 19.76
N PRO A 235 17.68 19.09 20.50
CA PRO A 235 16.90 18.35 21.48
C PRO A 235 16.63 19.24 22.71
N ALA A 236 15.43 19.79 22.79
CA ALA A 236 14.83 20.11 24.08
C ALA A 236 14.23 18.81 24.62
N ALA A 237 14.93 18.18 25.54
CA ALA A 237 14.55 16.90 26.13
C ALA A 237 13.40 17.10 27.13
N ASP A 238 12.17 17.10 26.62
CA ASP A 238 10.98 16.79 27.41
C ASP A 238 10.67 15.29 27.27
N SER A 239 10.49 14.60 28.41
CA SER A 239 10.29 13.15 28.50
C SER A 239 9.10 12.64 27.68
N ASP A 240 8.06 13.46 27.51
CA ASP A 240 6.87 13.14 26.70
C ASP A 240 7.18 13.04 25.20
N THR A 241 8.15 13.84 24.72
CA THR A 241 8.53 13.85 23.29
C THR A 241 9.21 12.54 22.89
N THR A 242 9.96 11.93 23.80
CA THR A 242 10.61 10.62 23.59
C THR A 242 9.63 9.46 23.53
N ALA A 243 8.57 9.45 24.35
CA ALA A 243 7.53 8.43 24.31
C ALA A 243 6.72 8.49 23.01
N ILE A 244 6.46 9.71 22.51
CA ILE A 244 5.86 9.92 21.20
C ILE A 244 6.81 9.42 20.11
N ALA A 245 8.12 9.72 20.17
CA ALA A 245 9.13 9.34 19.17
C ALA A 245 9.18 7.82 18.85
N GLY A 246 8.99 6.96 19.86
CA GLY A 246 9.00 5.50 19.70
C GLY A 246 7.67 4.85 19.28
N THR A 247 6.60 5.64 19.15
CA THR A 247 5.24 5.14 18.88
C THR A 247 4.84 5.31 17.41
N SER A 248 4.08 4.36 16.87
CA SER A 248 3.34 4.52 15.60
C SER A 248 2.00 3.75 15.59
N PHE A 249 1.34 3.67 14.44
CA PHE A 249 0.04 3.04 14.24
C PHE A 249 0.07 2.07 13.06
N ARG A 250 -0.86 1.11 13.03
CA ARG A 250 -1.05 0.26 11.86
C ARG A 250 -1.75 1.07 10.78
N VAL A 251 -1.33 0.90 9.52
CA VAL A 251 -1.97 1.60 8.40
C VAL A 251 -3.43 1.17 8.24
N TRP A 252 -3.74 -0.10 8.52
CA TRP A 252 -5.12 -0.60 8.53
C TRP A 252 -6.02 0.13 9.54
N ASP A 253 -5.49 0.46 10.73
CA ASP A 253 -6.25 1.18 11.75
C ASP A 253 -6.54 2.62 11.29
N LEU A 254 -5.61 3.24 10.55
CA LEU A 254 -5.83 4.55 9.93
C LEU A 254 -6.90 4.50 8.83
N CYS A 255 -6.86 3.48 7.97
CA CYS A 255 -7.88 3.27 6.93
C CYS A 255 -9.28 3.13 7.56
N THR A 256 -9.36 2.35 8.64
CA THR A 256 -10.60 2.15 9.39
C THR A 256 -11.12 3.45 10.01
N LEU A 257 -10.23 4.22 10.65
CA LEU A 257 -10.58 5.49 11.27
C LEU A 257 -11.16 6.48 10.23
N GLU A 258 -10.60 6.48 9.03
CA GLU A 258 -11.07 7.30 7.93
C GLU A 258 -12.44 6.87 7.39
N GLU A 259 -12.67 5.55 7.26
CA GLU A 259 -13.98 5.00 6.88
C GLU A 259 -15.06 5.35 7.91
N GLN A 260 -14.74 5.27 9.20
CA GLN A 260 -15.63 5.67 10.28
C GLN A 260 -15.93 7.18 10.28
N ALA A 261 -15.02 8.00 9.75
CA ALA A 261 -15.22 9.43 9.56
C ALA A 261 -16.07 9.77 8.31
N GLY A 262 -16.63 8.76 7.63
CA GLY A 262 -17.53 8.94 6.48
C GLY A 262 -16.83 8.90 5.12
N PHE A 263 -15.53 8.58 5.07
CA PHE A 263 -14.85 8.37 3.80
C PHE A 263 -15.24 7.01 3.21
N SER A 264 -15.81 7.00 2.01
CA SER A 264 -16.03 5.78 1.23
C SER A 264 -15.12 5.79 0.01
N SER A 265 -14.24 4.79 -0.09
CA SER A 265 -13.40 4.54 -1.27
C SER A 265 -14.20 4.15 -2.52
N ARG A 266 -15.51 3.90 -2.36
CA ARG A 266 -16.46 3.54 -3.41
C ARG A 266 -17.44 4.69 -3.66
N PRO A 267 -17.72 5.07 -4.93
CA PRO A 267 -18.83 5.96 -5.22
C PRO A 267 -20.12 5.32 -4.73
N ALA A 268 -20.92 6.06 -3.95
CA ALA A 268 -22.17 5.57 -3.38
C ALA A 268 -23.06 5.02 -4.51
N SER A 269 -23.26 3.70 -4.53
CA SER A 269 -24.33 3.11 -5.32
C SER A 269 -25.64 3.38 -4.60
N ASN A 270 -26.16 4.61 -4.70
CA ASN A 270 -27.51 4.90 -4.23
C ASN A 270 -28.53 4.44 -5.29
N PRO A 271 -29.59 3.73 -4.88
CA PRO A 271 -30.74 3.53 -5.74
C PRO A 271 -31.52 4.85 -5.82
N SER A 272 -31.86 5.26 -7.04
CA SER A 272 -32.89 6.26 -7.37
C SER A 272 -32.71 7.68 -6.79
N THR A 273 -32.06 8.55 -7.56
CA THR A 273 -32.58 9.91 -7.82
C THR A 273 -32.02 10.43 -9.15
N THR A 274 -32.92 10.63 -10.11
CA THR A 274 -32.69 11.32 -11.38
C THR A 274 -32.18 12.73 -11.14
N THR A 275 -30.89 12.96 -11.40
CA THR A 275 -30.40 14.30 -11.77
C THR A 275 -29.43 14.14 -12.93
N THR A 276 -29.86 14.61 -14.08
CA THR A 276 -29.17 14.57 -15.36
C THR A 276 -27.99 15.55 -15.30
N THR A 277 -26.79 15.04 -15.04
CA THR A 277 -25.55 15.75 -15.37
C THR A 277 -24.60 14.69 -15.93
N SER A 278 -24.28 14.86 -17.20
CA SER A 278 -23.42 13.98 -17.99
C SER A 278 -21.99 14.01 -17.45
N GLN A 279 -21.73 13.19 -16.43
CA GLN A 279 -20.39 12.75 -16.09
C GLN A 279 -20.23 11.33 -16.62
N SER A 280 -19.26 11.16 -17.53
CA SER A 280 -18.84 9.84 -17.98
C SER A 280 -18.50 8.98 -16.76
N PRO A 281 -19.01 7.74 -16.64
CA PRO A 281 -18.70 6.86 -15.52
C PRO A 281 -17.22 6.43 -15.44
N PHE A 282 -16.40 6.84 -16.41
CA PHE A 282 -14.98 6.50 -16.50
C PHE A 282 -14.11 7.75 -16.37
N THR A 283 -13.98 8.24 -15.14
CA THR A 283 -12.85 9.11 -14.77
C THR A 283 -11.62 8.22 -14.64
N GLN A 284 -10.46 8.65 -15.17
CA GLN A 284 -9.18 7.94 -15.05
C GLN A 284 -9.02 7.36 -13.63
N PRO A 285 -8.63 6.08 -13.48
CA PRO A 285 -8.47 5.51 -12.15
C PRO A 285 -7.34 6.24 -11.43
N SER A 286 -7.68 7.11 -10.48
CA SER A 286 -6.68 7.74 -9.62
C SER A 286 -6.04 6.66 -8.76
N LEU A 287 -4.80 6.30 -9.10
CA LEU A 287 -3.95 5.40 -8.32
C LEU A 287 -3.36 6.11 -7.09
N VAL A 288 -3.49 7.43 -7.01
CA VAL A 288 -2.97 8.26 -5.93
C VAL A 288 -4.06 8.52 -4.89
N TYR A 289 -3.69 8.33 -3.62
CA TYR A 289 -4.53 8.60 -2.46
C TYR A 289 -4.12 9.90 -1.76
N LYS A 290 -5.12 10.65 -1.27
CA LYS A 290 -4.89 11.78 -0.34
C LYS A 290 -5.82 11.56 0.87
N PRO A 291 -5.29 11.45 2.10
CA PRO A 291 -6.10 11.36 3.32
C PRO A 291 -7.04 12.57 3.40
N ARG A 292 -8.30 12.35 3.76
CA ARG A 292 -9.35 13.38 3.73
C ARG A 292 -10.02 13.60 5.08
N SER A 293 -9.92 12.64 6.00
CA SER A 293 -10.57 12.75 7.30
C SER A 293 -9.74 13.58 8.29
N ALA A 294 -10.40 14.46 9.04
CA ALA A 294 -9.76 15.28 10.07
C ALA A 294 -9.02 14.43 11.14
N PRO A 295 -9.57 13.28 11.62
CA PRO A 295 -8.85 12.44 12.59
C PRO A 295 -7.56 11.85 12.05
N VAL A 296 -7.55 11.31 10.82
CA VAL A 296 -6.32 10.77 10.21
C VAL A 296 -5.32 11.88 9.92
N THR A 297 -5.79 13.03 9.42
CA THR A 297 -4.91 14.19 9.15
C THR A 297 -4.25 14.70 10.44
N ALA A 298 -5.00 14.77 11.54
CA ALA A 298 -4.48 15.15 12.85
C ALA A 298 -3.42 14.16 13.36
N LEU A 299 -3.68 12.85 13.28
CA LEU A 299 -2.72 11.82 13.66
C LEU A 299 -1.46 11.84 12.78
N ALA A 300 -1.65 11.91 11.46
CA ALA A 300 -0.56 11.98 10.49
C ALA A 300 0.35 13.19 10.76
N ARG A 301 -0.23 14.34 11.09
CA ARG A 301 0.52 15.55 11.46
C ARG A 301 1.22 15.41 12.82
N ALA A 302 0.50 15.00 13.86
CA ALA A 302 1.03 14.92 15.23
C ALA A 302 2.17 13.90 15.36
N TYR A 303 2.06 12.77 14.66
CA TYR A 303 3.07 11.71 14.67
C TYR A 303 3.99 11.75 13.45
N GLN A 304 3.83 12.70 12.53
CA GLN A 304 4.62 12.77 11.28
C GLN A 304 4.58 11.44 10.51
N LEU A 305 3.39 10.84 10.40
CA LEU A 305 3.20 9.53 9.79
C LEU A 305 3.43 9.60 8.29
N GLU A 306 4.04 8.54 7.76
CA GLU A 306 4.28 8.30 6.36
C GLU A 306 3.94 6.85 6.05
N TYR A 307 3.04 6.63 5.10
CA TYR A 307 2.53 5.29 4.78
C TYR A 307 2.32 5.08 3.28
N ASP A 308 2.43 6.13 2.48
CA ASP A 308 2.41 6.15 1.02
C ASP A 308 3.80 5.89 0.39
N GLU A 309 4.88 5.91 1.17
CA GLU A 309 6.23 5.59 0.70
C GLU A 309 6.56 4.10 0.93
N LEU A 310 6.54 3.30 -0.15
CA LEU A 310 6.74 1.85 -0.12
C LEU A 310 8.04 1.42 0.56
N SER A 311 9.12 2.18 0.36
CA SER A 311 10.44 1.85 0.94
C SER A 311 10.47 1.93 2.48
N THR A 312 9.52 2.62 3.08
CA THR A 312 9.44 2.83 4.54
C THR A 312 8.50 1.84 5.24
N GLN A 313 7.68 1.10 4.49
CA GLN A 313 6.67 0.20 5.04
C GLN A 313 7.31 -0.98 5.76
N LYS A 314 6.92 -1.18 7.02
CA LYS A 314 7.42 -2.26 7.88
C LYS A 314 6.29 -3.00 8.55
N LEU A 315 6.54 -4.24 8.95
CA LEU A 315 5.59 -5.11 9.61
C LEU A 315 5.78 -5.08 11.13
N HIS A 316 4.68 -5.05 11.87
CA HIS A 316 4.67 -5.18 13.31
C HIS A 316 5.17 -6.56 13.74
N GLY A 317 5.81 -6.64 14.92
CA GLY A 317 6.40 -7.88 15.45
C GLY A 317 5.41 -9.07 15.50
N VAL A 318 4.14 -8.80 15.78
CA VAL A 318 3.06 -9.80 15.86
C VAL A 318 2.88 -10.60 14.57
N PHE A 319 3.21 -10.02 13.40
CA PHE A 319 3.23 -10.78 12.15
C PHE A 319 4.22 -11.95 12.22
N PHE A 320 5.40 -11.72 12.79
CA PHE A 320 6.45 -12.72 12.92
C PHE A 320 6.22 -13.67 14.10
N ASP A 321 5.48 -13.27 15.12
CA ASP A 321 4.99 -14.21 16.13
C ASP A 321 4.04 -15.23 15.50
N THR A 322 3.25 -14.80 14.50
CA THR A 322 2.34 -15.66 13.73
C THR A 322 3.10 -16.51 12.70
N TYR A 323 4.12 -15.94 12.04
CA TYR A 323 4.94 -16.61 11.03
C TYR A 323 6.44 -16.52 11.35
N PRO A 324 6.96 -17.27 12.35
CA PRO A 324 8.35 -17.12 12.80
C PRO A 324 9.38 -17.43 11.72
N SER A 325 9.09 -18.39 10.83
CA SER A 325 10.00 -18.77 9.75
C SER A 325 10.14 -17.72 8.64
N LEU A 326 9.23 -16.72 8.62
CA LEU A 326 9.24 -15.58 7.69
C LEU A 326 9.95 -14.34 8.27
N TYR A 327 10.60 -14.45 9.43
CA TYR A 327 11.30 -13.32 10.05
C TYR A 327 12.40 -12.70 9.16
N CYS A 328 12.26 -11.41 8.86
CA CYS A 328 13.23 -10.60 8.13
C CYS A 328 13.54 -9.33 8.93
N GLU A 329 14.79 -9.16 9.40
CA GLU A 329 15.18 -7.99 10.20
C GLU A 329 14.94 -6.65 9.47
N SER A 330 15.13 -6.64 8.14
CA SER A 330 14.98 -5.46 7.28
C SER A 330 13.56 -4.86 7.31
N ILE A 331 12.54 -5.69 7.51
CA ILE A 331 11.13 -5.28 7.39
C ILE A 331 10.40 -5.28 8.73
N VAL A 332 11.04 -5.66 9.84
CA VAL A 332 10.45 -5.59 11.18
C VAL A 332 10.42 -4.13 11.65
N SER A 333 9.24 -3.64 12.02
CA SER A 333 9.06 -2.32 12.59
C SER A 333 9.65 -2.27 14.00
N ARG A 334 10.35 -1.17 14.29
CA ARG A 334 10.90 -0.88 15.63
C ARG A 334 9.96 -0.01 16.47
N TYR A 335 8.85 0.45 15.89
CA TYR A 335 7.89 1.29 16.60
C TYR A 335 6.97 0.45 17.48
N GLN A 336 6.69 0.97 18.67
CA GLN A 336 5.60 0.47 19.49
C GLN A 336 4.28 0.89 18.84
N VAL A 337 3.45 -0.08 18.45
CA VAL A 337 2.14 0.21 17.86
C VAL A 337 1.14 0.55 18.95
N ARG A 338 0.50 1.72 18.83
CA ARG A 338 -0.66 2.09 19.65
C ARG A 338 -1.96 1.73 18.94
N HIS A 339 -2.90 1.21 19.72
CA HIS A 339 -4.25 0.97 19.28
C HIS A 339 -5.07 2.26 19.34
N LEU A 340 -5.94 2.47 18.36
CA LEU A 340 -6.87 3.59 18.33
C LEU A 340 -8.19 3.18 19.02
N PRO A 341 -8.56 3.80 20.17
CA PRO A 341 -9.77 3.40 20.90
C PRO A 341 -11.05 3.51 20.06
N ALA A 342 -11.13 4.52 19.18
CA ALA A 342 -12.26 4.71 18.27
C ALA A 342 -12.46 3.52 17.32
N VAL A 343 -11.36 2.87 16.91
CA VAL A 343 -11.37 1.67 16.07
C VAL A 343 -11.73 0.42 16.88
N ALA A 344 -11.34 0.35 18.16
CA ALA A 344 -11.54 -0.82 19.02
C ALA A 344 -12.98 -0.99 19.55
N ILE A 345 -13.77 0.08 19.61
CA ILE A 345 -15.14 0.07 20.16
C ILE A 345 -16.15 -0.61 19.22
N GLN A 346 -15.85 -0.67 17.93
CA GLN A 346 -16.59 -1.44 16.95
C GLN A 346 -15.75 -2.68 16.66
N HIS A 347 -16.32 -3.89 16.80
CA HIS A 347 -15.65 -5.17 16.51
C HIS A 347 -14.58 -5.02 15.43
N GLU A 348 -13.31 -5.34 15.74
CA GLU A 348 -12.17 -5.12 14.84
C GLU A 348 -12.61 -5.32 13.39
N PRO A 349 -12.60 -4.28 12.53
CA PRO A 349 -13.09 -4.41 11.17
C PRO A 349 -12.24 -5.46 10.49
N VAL A 350 -12.85 -6.63 10.37
CA VAL A 350 -12.20 -7.82 9.88
C VAL A 350 -11.94 -7.58 8.41
N LEU A 351 -10.69 -7.32 8.03
CA LEU A 351 -10.29 -7.36 6.63
C LEU A 351 -10.80 -8.68 6.06
N GLY A 352 -11.63 -8.60 5.03
CA GLY A 352 -12.19 -9.80 4.40
C GLY A 352 -11.11 -10.71 3.83
N ARG A 353 -11.50 -11.89 3.35
CA ARG A 353 -10.62 -12.69 2.48
C ARG A 353 -10.89 -12.34 1.01
N PRO A 354 -9.91 -12.55 0.12
CA PRO A 354 -10.17 -12.54 -1.32
C PRO A 354 -11.32 -13.48 -1.69
N LYS A 355 -12.15 -13.05 -2.65
CA LYS A 355 -13.29 -13.78 -3.20
C LYS A 355 -12.85 -14.54 -4.43
N ALA A 356 -13.28 -15.80 -4.55
CA ALA A 356 -13.03 -16.62 -5.73
C ALA A 356 -13.47 -15.90 -7.03
N LEU A 357 -12.82 -16.23 -8.15
CA LEU A 357 -13.16 -15.68 -9.46
C LEU A 357 -14.63 -15.98 -9.78
N GLY A 358 -15.46 -14.94 -9.70
CA GLY A 358 -16.92 -15.07 -9.79
C GLY A 358 -17.42 -15.28 -11.22
N PRO A 359 -18.64 -15.82 -11.39
CA PRO A 359 -19.28 -15.90 -12.69
C PRO A 359 -19.45 -14.50 -13.28
N GLY A 360 -18.99 -14.31 -14.51
CA GLY A 360 -19.04 -13.03 -15.21
C GLY A 360 -17.94 -12.03 -14.87
N ALA A 361 -17.06 -12.29 -13.90
CA ALA A 361 -15.91 -11.40 -13.60
C ALA A 361 -15.02 -11.21 -14.84
N MET A 362 -14.76 -12.30 -15.56
CA MET A 362 -14.03 -12.28 -16.84
C MET A 362 -14.74 -11.49 -17.93
N ALA A 363 -16.07 -11.56 -17.98
CA ALA A 363 -16.85 -10.82 -18.97
C ALA A 363 -16.78 -9.31 -18.70
N ARG A 364 -16.83 -8.91 -17.42
CA ARG A 364 -16.65 -7.51 -17.01
C ARG A 364 -15.25 -6.98 -17.35
N LEU A 365 -14.20 -7.77 -17.08
CA LEU A 365 -12.84 -7.39 -17.49
C LEU A 365 -12.75 -7.21 -19.00
N ARG A 366 -13.25 -8.17 -19.79
CA ARG A 366 -13.23 -8.05 -21.26
C ARG A 366 -13.97 -6.81 -21.73
N ALA A 367 -15.17 -6.54 -21.22
CA ALA A 367 -15.94 -5.36 -21.59
C ALA A 367 -15.17 -4.06 -21.35
N VAL A 368 -14.52 -3.92 -20.18
CA VAL A 368 -13.70 -2.75 -19.84
C VAL A 368 -12.51 -2.60 -20.79
N LEU A 369 -11.82 -3.70 -21.10
CA LEU A 369 -10.66 -3.65 -21.98
C LEU A 369 -11.05 -3.42 -23.44
N GLU A 370 -12.15 -4.00 -23.92
CA GLU A 370 -12.67 -3.79 -25.28
C GLU A 370 -13.09 -2.33 -25.51
N GLU A 371 -13.68 -1.67 -24.50
CA GLU A 371 -14.00 -0.23 -24.57
C GLU A 371 -12.74 0.62 -24.80
N GLU A 372 -11.67 0.39 -24.04
CA GLU A 372 -10.40 1.09 -24.22
C GLU A 372 -9.73 0.78 -25.58
N LEU A 373 -9.85 -0.46 -26.07
CA LEU A 373 -9.35 -0.83 -27.40
C LEU A 373 -10.13 -0.12 -28.53
N LEU A 374 -11.45 0.05 -28.37
CA LEU A 374 -12.28 0.79 -29.32
C LEU A 374 -11.92 2.28 -29.33
N LEU A 375 -11.69 2.88 -28.17
CA LEU A 375 -11.28 4.29 -28.06
C LEU A 375 -9.89 4.56 -28.64
N ALA A 376 -9.02 3.55 -28.69
CA ALA A 376 -7.68 3.64 -29.24
C ALA A 376 -7.60 3.32 -30.75
N SER A 377 -8.70 2.84 -31.36
CA SER A 377 -8.75 2.56 -32.80
C SER A 377 -8.96 3.86 -33.59
N PRO A 378 -8.22 4.07 -34.69
CA PRO A 378 -8.21 5.33 -35.46
C PRO A 378 -9.51 5.64 -36.20
#